data_AF-A0A2M7EKN6-F1
#
_entry.id   AF-A0A2M7EKN6-F1
#
_cell.length_a   1.000
_cell.length_b   1.000
_cell.length_c   1.000
_cell.angle_alpha   90.00
_cell.angle_beta   90.00
_cell.angle_gamma   90.00
#
_symmetry.space_group_name_H-M   'P 1'
#
loop_
_entity.id
_entity.type
_entity.pdbx_description
1 polymer ?
#
loop_
_entity_poly.entity_id
_entity_poly.type
_entity_poly.pdbx_seq_one_letter_code
_entity_poly.pdbx_strand_id
1 'polypeptide(L)'
;MTKSKILFLLILFIGVFLRLYGNNWDQGWHLHPDERFLTMVGNDVKIPSSFSEYLNTPTSSFNPGNKGHAFYVYGTLPLLINKVLAQ
;
A
#
# COMPACT_ATOMS: atom_id res chain seq x y z
N MET A 1 -25.57 38.12 3.18
CA MET A 1 -24.83 37.17 2.33
C MET A 1 -25.79 36.58 1.31
N THR A 2 -25.45 36.52 0.02
CA THR A 2 -26.37 35.96 -1.01
C THR A 2 -26.53 34.45 -0.82
N LYS A 3 -27.68 33.89 -1.24
CA LYS A 3 -27.95 32.43 -1.14
C LYS A 3 -26.83 31.58 -1.75
N SER A 4 -26.28 32.01 -2.88
CA SER A 4 -25.18 31.33 -3.56
C SER A 4 -23.89 31.31 -2.72
N LYS A 5 -23.58 32.38 -1.99
CA LYS A 5 -22.41 32.43 -1.09
C LYS A 5 -22.58 31.47 0.09
N ILE A 6 -23.79 31.36 0.63
CA ILE A 6 -24.10 30.40 1.70
C ILE A 6 -23.92 28.96 1.20
N LEU A 7 -24.49 28.64 0.02
CA LEU A 7 -24.38 27.31 -0.57
C LEU A 7 -22.91 26.94 -0.86
N PHE A 8 -22.14 27.88 -1.40
CA PHE A 8 -20.73 27.68 -1.66
C PHE A 8 -19.94 27.37 -0.36
N LEU A 9 -20.15 28.16 0.69
CA LEU A 9 -19.51 27.92 1.99
C LEU A 9 -19.92 26.56 2.57
N LEU A 10 -21.19 26.18 2.45
CA LEU A 10 -21.68 24.88 2.92
C LEU A 10 -20.93 23.72 2.23
N ILE A 11 -20.77 23.78 0.91
CA ILE A 11 -20.05 22.77 0.15
C ILE A 11 -18.58 22.67 0.62
N LEU A 12 -17.92 23.81 0.83
CA LEU A 12 -16.55 23.83 1.33
C LEU A 12 -16.45 23.21 2.73
N PHE A 13 -17.37 23.53 3.65
CA PHE A 13 -17.37 22.96 4.99
C PHE A 13 -17.63 21.46 4.99
N ILE A 14 -18.54 20.97 4.14
CA ILE A 14 -18.78 19.53 3.98
C ILE A 14 -17.52 18.84 3.45
N GLY A 15 -16.85 19.42 2.45
CA GLY A 15 -15.60 18.87 1.90
C GLY A 15 -14.49 18.78 2.96
N VAL A 16 -14.32 19.83 3.76
CA VAL A 16 -13.35 19.85 4.87
C VAL A 16 -13.71 18.80 5.92
N PHE A 17 -14.98 18.71 6.30
CA PHE A 17 -15.45 17.71 7.27
C PHE A 17 -15.13 16.30 6.79
N LEU A 18 -15.50 15.96 5.55
CA LEU A 18 -15.24 14.63 4.99
C LEU A 18 -13.74 14.32 4.87
N ARG A 19 -12.88 15.33 4.63
CA ARG A 19 -11.43 15.15 4.58
C ARG A 19 -10.80 14.84 5.94
N LEU A 20 -11.36 15.40 7.01
CA LEU A 20 -10.82 15.28 8.36
C LEU A 20 -11.48 14.16 9.18
N TYR A 21 -12.72 13.79 8.85
CA TYR A 21 -13.47 12.76 9.54
C TYR A 21 -12.82 11.38 9.33
N GLY A 22 -12.61 10.65 10.42
CA GLY A 22 -12.08 9.29 10.37
C GLY A 22 -10.62 9.18 9.92
N ASN A 23 -9.84 10.28 9.93
CA ASN A 23 -8.43 10.26 9.52
C ASN A 23 -7.59 9.26 10.34
N ASN A 24 -7.95 9.04 11.62
CA ASN A 24 -7.38 7.97 12.44
C ASN A 24 -8.14 6.65 12.21
N TRP A 25 -8.07 6.15 10.99
CA TRP A 25 -8.87 5.05 10.47
C TRP A 25 -8.71 3.75 11.27
N ASP A 26 -7.60 3.57 11.99
CA ASP A 26 -7.38 2.38 12.82
C ASP A 26 -7.09 2.63 14.30
N GLN A 27 -7.18 3.88 14.76
CA GLN A 27 -6.87 4.29 16.14
C GLN A 27 -5.38 4.22 16.54
N GLY A 28 -4.45 4.15 15.59
CA GLY A 28 -3.01 4.14 15.84
C GLY A 28 -2.44 2.76 16.15
N TRP A 29 -3.12 1.70 15.71
CA TRP A 29 -2.77 0.31 16.02
C TRP A 29 -1.93 -0.37 14.94
N HIS A 30 -2.03 0.06 13.69
CA HIS A 30 -1.30 -0.50 12.56
C HIS A 30 -0.68 0.60 11.69
N LEU A 31 0.20 0.14 10.81
CA LEU A 31 0.83 0.94 9.78
C LEU A 31 -0.20 1.56 8.83
N HIS A 32 0.15 2.69 8.21
CA HIS A 32 -0.64 3.29 7.13
C HIS A 32 -1.00 2.22 6.08
N PRO A 33 -2.18 2.24 5.42
CA PRO A 33 -2.60 1.13 4.57
C PRO A 33 -1.56 0.73 3.50
N ASP A 34 -0.82 1.71 2.97
CA ASP A 34 0.25 1.46 2.00
C ASP A 34 1.47 0.76 2.63
N GLU A 35 1.87 1.16 3.84
CA GLU A 35 2.97 0.53 4.58
C GLU A 35 2.57 -0.89 5.03
N ARG A 36 1.32 -1.05 5.49
CA ARG A 36 0.74 -2.36 5.79
C ARG A 36 0.75 -3.23 4.55
N PHE A 37 0.42 -2.69 3.38
CA PHE A 37 0.48 -3.44 2.13
C PHE A 37 1.92 -3.90 1.81
N LEU A 38 2.93 -3.05 2.00
CA LEU A 38 4.34 -3.45 1.84
C LEU A 38 4.71 -4.62 2.76
N THR A 39 4.29 -4.59 4.03
CA THR A 39 4.56 -5.68 4.99
C THR A 39 3.83 -6.97 4.63
N MET A 40 2.57 -6.89 4.16
CA MET A 40 1.84 -8.07 3.67
C MET A 40 2.56 -8.73 2.50
N VAL A 41 2.93 -7.95 1.48
CA VAL A 41 3.67 -8.48 0.32
C VAL A 41 5.01 -9.08 0.76
N GLY A 42 5.75 -8.35 1.60
CA GLY A 42 7.03 -8.81 2.15
C GLY A 42 6.91 -10.13 2.91
N ASN A 43 5.82 -10.35 3.64
CA ASN A 43 5.55 -11.60 4.35
C ASN A 43 5.24 -12.77 3.39
N ASP A 44 4.45 -12.53 2.34
CA ASP A 44 3.97 -13.58 1.44
C ASP A 44 5.01 -14.06 0.42
N VAL A 45 5.92 -13.16 -0.01
CA VAL A 45 7.02 -13.53 -0.90
C VAL A 45 8.08 -14.35 -0.18
N LYS A 46 8.71 -15.27 -0.91
CA LYS A 46 9.79 -16.13 -0.38
C LYS A 46 11.06 -15.91 -1.16
N ILE A 47 12.21 -15.98 -0.46
CA ILE A 47 13.51 -15.95 -1.12
C ILE A 47 13.57 -17.15 -2.07
N PRO A 48 13.85 -16.95 -3.38
CA PRO A 48 13.93 -18.02 -4.35
C PRO A 48 15.03 -19.01 -4.01
N SER A 49 14.82 -20.27 -4.36
CA SER A 49 15.81 -21.34 -4.17
C SER A 49 17.06 -21.16 -5.05
N SER A 50 16.95 -20.40 -6.14
CA SER A 50 18.05 -20.13 -7.07
C SER A 50 17.89 -18.80 -7.79
N PHE A 51 19.00 -18.28 -8.32
CA PHE A 51 19.00 -17.09 -9.16
C PHE A 51 18.17 -17.27 -10.45
N SER A 52 18.15 -18.48 -11.00
CA SER A 52 17.32 -18.81 -12.17
C SER A 52 15.83 -18.73 -11.85
N GLU A 53 15.41 -19.22 -10.68
CA GLU A 53 14.02 -19.08 -10.21
C GLU A 53 13.65 -17.60 -10.04
N TYR A 54 14.55 -16.78 -9.49
CA TYR A 54 14.32 -15.34 -9.34
C TYR A 54 14.03 -14.66 -10.69
N LEU A 55 14.77 -15.00 -11.75
CA LEU A 55 14.62 -14.43 -13.08
C LEU A 55 13.40 -14.98 -13.85
N ASN A 56 12.82 -16.10 -13.44
CA ASN A 56 11.65 -16.69 -14.07
C ASN A 56 10.35 -16.09 -13.53
N THR A 57 9.95 -14.93 -14.07
CA THR A 57 8.78 -14.16 -13.60
C THR A 57 7.49 -14.99 -13.44
N PRO A 58 7.09 -15.87 -14.38
CA PRO A 58 5.89 -16.71 -14.25
C PRO A 58 5.86 -17.64 -13.03
N THR A 59 7.01 -18.08 -12.52
CA THR A 59 7.07 -19.10 -11.45
C THR A 59 7.79 -18.65 -10.19
N SER A 60 8.50 -17.51 -10.24
CA SER A 60 9.29 -16.98 -9.14
C SER A 60 8.45 -16.84 -7.87
N SER A 61 8.91 -17.48 -6.78
CA SER A 61 8.31 -17.35 -5.46
C SER A 61 8.46 -15.97 -4.84
N PHE A 62 9.33 -15.12 -5.43
CA PHE A 62 9.57 -13.74 -5.03
C PHE A 62 8.72 -12.72 -5.79
N ASN A 63 8.04 -13.12 -6.87
CA ASN A 63 7.17 -12.23 -7.62
C ASN A 63 5.86 -12.00 -6.85
N PRO A 64 5.55 -10.76 -6.41
CA PRO A 64 4.30 -10.44 -5.71
C PRO A 64 3.04 -10.83 -6.48
N GLY A 65 3.07 -10.74 -7.81
CA GLY A 65 1.95 -11.14 -8.66
C GLY A 65 1.57 -12.61 -8.51
N ASN A 66 2.57 -13.49 -8.31
CA ASN A 66 2.37 -14.92 -8.08
C ASN A 66 1.84 -15.22 -6.66
N LYS A 67 1.76 -14.21 -5.78
CA LYS A 67 1.24 -14.28 -4.41
C LYS A 67 -0.11 -13.57 -4.26
N GLY A 68 -0.77 -13.19 -5.36
CA GLY A 68 -2.03 -12.46 -5.33
C GLY A 68 -1.87 -10.94 -5.19
N HIS A 69 -0.64 -10.43 -5.19
CA HIS A 69 -0.32 -9.00 -5.11
C HIS A 69 0.06 -8.44 -6.48
N ALA A 70 -0.77 -8.68 -7.50
CA ALA A 70 -0.51 -8.26 -8.88
C ALA A 70 -0.40 -6.74 -9.06
N PHE A 71 -0.91 -5.95 -8.12
CA PHE A 71 -0.83 -4.49 -8.12
C PHE A 71 0.40 -3.93 -7.39
N TYR A 72 1.38 -4.77 -7.02
CA TYR A 72 2.58 -4.28 -6.34
C TYR A 72 3.48 -3.46 -7.28
N VAL A 73 3.52 -2.14 -7.06
CA VAL A 73 4.20 -1.16 -7.93
C VAL A 73 5.54 -0.64 -7.40
N TYR A 74 5.98 -1.08 -6.21
CA TYR A 74 7.14 -0.52 -5.51
C TYR A 74 8.49 -1.11 -5.95
N GLY A 75 8.48 -2.03 -6.92
CA GLY A 75 9.68 -2.66 -7.48
C GLY A 75 10.21 -3.84 -6.65
N THR A 76 10.74 -4.85 -7.35
CA THR A 76 11.23 -6.09 -6.71
C THR A 76 12.60 -5.93 -6.05
N LEU A 77 13.44 -4.99 -6.49
CA LEU A 77 14.76 -4.76 -5.90
C LEU A 77 14.68 -4.22 -4.46
N PRO A 78 13.94 -3.13 -4.16
CA PRO A 78 13.75 -2.69 -2.78
C PRO A 78 13.13 -3.79 -1.89
N LEU A 79 12.15 -4.54 -2.42
CA LEU A 79 11.55 -5.67 -1.73
C LEU A 79 12.57 -6.76 -1.39
N LEU A 80 13.48 -7.09 -2.32
CA LEU A 80 14.53 -8.09 -2.13
C LEU A 80 15.51 -7.67 -1.04
N ILE A 81 15.99 -6.42 -1.11
CA ILE A 81 16.88 -5.86 -0.08
C ILE A 81 16.20 -5.94 1.29
N ASN A 82 14.94 -5.52 1.39
CA ASN A 82 14.19 -5.61 2.64
C ASN A 82 14.05 -7.05 3.14
N LYS A 83 13.67 -8.00 2.28
CA LYS A 83 13.48 -9.41 2.67
C LYS A 83 14.76 -10.08 3.16
N VAL A 84 15.91 -9.73 2.58
CA VAL A 84 17.21 -10.28 2.96
C VAL A 84 17.72 -9.68 4.27
N LEU A 85 17.47 -8.39 4.51
CA LEU A 85 17.95 -7.67 5.69
C LEU A 85 17.05 -7.81 6.92
N ALA A 86 15.72 -7.87 6.73
CA ALA A 86 14.72 -7.84 7.81
C ALA A 86 14.43 -9.22 8.44
N GLN A 87 15.38 -10.16 8.42
CA GLN A 87 15.20 -11.54 8.92
C GLN A 87 14.50 -11.63 10.27
#